data_AF-A0A2S1QEC3-F1
#
_entry.id   AF-A0A2S1QEC3-F1
#
_cell.length_a   1.000
_cell.length_b   1.000
_cell.length_c   1.000
_cell.angle_alpha   90.00
_cell.angle_beta   90.00
_cell.angle_gamma   90.00
#
_symmetry.space_group_name_H-M   'P 1'
#
loop_
_entity.id
_entity.type
_entity.pdbx_description
1 polymer ?
#
loop_
_entity_poly.entity_id
_entity_poly.type
_entity_poly.pdbx_seq_one_letter_code
_entity_poly.pdbx_strand_id
1 'polypeptide(L)'
;MKVASCIVFFLFAITIHAQDVITGTLLATKDSLAIENASVYFNNTTIGAISNAQGNFTITRDNNIQTELIISVLGFETLIIPHNQLGSLGTLYLKKSIDSLDEVILDDDTWSRERKLRAFRRYFIGPLVSASDVKILNEKDIRLRYSATNGMLYADSKVPIKIKNKNLGYLVSYDLMDFEVTYEKSLNGFNMASKSFFVGTVFFENIKEKTSRKILKNRTAEYNGSLLHFLRALRDHKLVKEKYRVFLGKYETAPYAPFKIIPTDKGHEVTLLEEDIQILYNQDEQSKLEATAPFLIDSFGNHSPVDVLYTGGAMAARKVGAMLPLTFELAEE
;
A
#
# COMPACT_ATOMS: atom_id res chain seq x y z
N MET A 1 -30.61 42.95 -47.67
CA MET A 1 -30.44 41.66 -46.99
C MET A 1 -29.32 41.81 -45.97
N LYS A 2 -29.64 41.77 -44.66
CA LYS A 2 -28.65 41.90 -43.57
C LYS A 2 -28.21 40.49 -43.20
N VAL A 3 -26.95 40.15 -43.47
CA VAL A 3 -26.35 38.88 -43.05
C VAL A 3 -25.82 39.09 -41.63
N ALA A 4 -26.49 38.49 -40.65
CA ALA A 4 -26.04 38.48 -39.27
C ALA A 4 -24.92 37.44 -39.13
N SER A 5 -23.70 37.90 -38.80
CA SER A 5 -22.55 37.04 -38.54
C SER A 5 -22.59 36.57 -37.09
N CYS A 6 -22.96 35.31 -36.87
CA CYS A 6 -22.89 34.67 -35.55
C CYS A 6 -21.43 34.29 -35.25
N ILE A 7 -20.81 35.00 -34.29
CA ILE A 7 -19.51 34.63 -33.74
C ILE A 7 -19.75 33.59 -32.63
N VAL A 8 -19.37 32.34 -32.87
CA VAL A 8 -19.36 31.28 -31.86
C VAL A 8 -18.06 31.40 -31.07
N PHE A 9 -18.16 31.77 -29.80
CA PHE A 9 -17.02 31.89 -28.88
C PHE A 9 -16.74 30.51 -28.27
N PHE A 10 -15.71 29.82 -28.76
CA PHE A 10 -15.25 28.54 -28.21
C PHE A 10 -14.43 28.82 -26.95
N LEU A 11 -15.06 28.72 -25.78
CA LEU A 11 -14.37 28.76 -24.48
C LEU A 11 -13.55 27.47 -24.33
N PHE A 12 -12.26 27.55 -24.63
CA PHE A 12 -11.28 26.54 -24.21
C PHE A 12 -11.13 26.65 -22.69
N ALA A 13 -11.65 25.67 -21.95
CA ALA A 13 -11.31 25.49 -20.54
C ALA A 13 -9.85 25.05 -20.46
N ILE A 14 -8.96 25.95 -20.02
CA ILE A 14 -7.58 25.60 -19.68
C ILE A 14 -7.64 24.99 -18.29
N THR A 15 -7.49 23.66 -18.18
CA THR A 15 -7.26 23.00 -16.90
C THR A 15 -5.84 23.30 -16.45
N ILE A 16 -5.69 24.22 -15.50
CA ILE A 16 -4.42 24.44 -14.82
C ILE A 16 -4.30 23.35 -13.75
N HIS A 17 -3.51 22.31 -14.02
CA HIS A 17 -3.15 21.34 -13.00
C HIS A 17 -2.16 21.98 -12.04
N ALA A 18 -2.63 22.32 -10.83
CA ALA A 18 -1.76 22.83 -9.78
C ALA A 18 -0.88 21.69 -9.24
N GLN A 19 0.40 21.71 -9.58
CA GLN A 19 1.40 20.85 -8.95
C GLN A 19 1.82 21.45 -7.61
N ASP A 20 1.87 20.63 -6.58
CA ASP A 20 2.33 21.02 -5.24
C ASP A 20 3.81 20.69 -5.10
N VAL A 21 4.61 21.70 -4.79
CA VAL A 21 6.07 21.58 -4.64
C VAL A 21 6.40 21.66 -3.16
N ILE A 22 6.89 20.55 -2.62
CA ILE A 22 7.26 20.42 -1.21
C ILE A 22 8.78 20.44 -1.12
N THR A 23 9.27 21.31 -0.24
CA THR A 23 10.70 21.51 0.02
C THR A 23 10.99 21.41 1.51
N GLY A 24 12.17 20.90 1.83
CA GLY A 24 12.67 20.90 3.21
C GLY A 24 14.17 20.61 3.27
N THR A 25 14.72 20.75 4.48
CA THR A 25 16.12 20.48 4.81
C THR A 25 16.19 19.49 5.97
N LEU A 26 16.95 18.41 5.80
CA LEU A 26 17.10 17.35 6.78
C LEU A 26 18.41 17.50 7.56
N LEU A 27 18.32 17.62 8.88
CA LEU A 27 19.47 17.70 9.81
C LEU A 27 19.34 16.64 10.90
N ALA A 28 20.46 16.18 11.47
CA ALA A 28 20.42 15.25 12.61
C ALA A 28 20.06 15.95 13.94
N THR A 29 20.60 17.16 14.17
CA THR A 29 20.25 18.05 15.29
C THR A 29 20.48 19.50 14.88
N LYS A 30 20.09 20.47 15.72
CA LYS A 30 20.20 21.92 15.45
C LYS A 30 21.63 22.39 15.09
N ASP A 31 22.65 21.69 15.59
CA ASP A 31 24.07 22.02 15.40
C ASP A 31 24.82 20.94 14.59
N SER A 32 24.11 20.07 13.87
CA SER A 32 24.69 18.87 13.24
C SER A 32 24.72 18.93 11.72
N LEU A 33 25.39 17.94 11.16
CA LEU A 33 25.56 17.71 9.73
C LEU A 33 24.21 17.51 9.04
N ALA A 34 24.15 18.01 7.81
CA ALA A 34 23.05 17.73 6.92
C ALA A 34 22.96 16.25 6.57
N ILE A 35 21.75 15.76 6.39
CA ILE A 35 21.48 14.36 6.07
C ILE A 35 21.33 14.23 4.56
N GLU A 36 22.42 13.81 3.92
CA GLU A 36 22.46 13.46 2.50
C GLU A 36 21.89 12.05 2.24
N ASN A 37 21.38 11.82 1.03
CA ASN A 37 20.91 10.52 0.55
C ASN A 37 19.73 9.93 1.33
N ALA A 38 18.93 10.77 2.00
CA ALA A 38 17.65 10.35 2.55
C ALA A 38 16.65 10.14 1.43
N SER A 39 15.91 9.04 1.48
CA SER A 39 14.78 8.78 0.58
C SER A 39 13.57 9.56 1.06
N VAL A 40 13.00 10.38 0.18
CA VAL A 40 11.82 11.20 0.45
C VAL A 40 10.74 10.81 -0.55
N TYR A 41 9.61 10.24 -0.12
CA TYR A 41 8.62 9.70 -1.06
C TYR A 41 7.19 9.74 -0.53
N PHE A 42 6.22 9.77 -1.44
CA PHE A 42 4.81 9.61 -1.08
C PHE A 42 4.48 8.12 -0.95
N ASN A 43 3.93 7.72 0.19
CA ASN A 43 3.67 6.32 0.48
C ASN A 43 2.78 5.67 -0.58
N ASN A 44 3.12 4.45 -0.98
CA ASN A 44 2.42 3.65 -1.97
C ASN A 44 2.33 4.32 -3.36
N THR A 45 3.33 5.12 -3.72
CA THR A 45 3.44 5.76 -5.05
C THR A 45 4.81 5.54 -5.69
N THR A 46 4.97 6.06 -6.91
CA THR A 46 6.26 6.17 -7.60
C THR A 46 6.92 7.55 -7.46
N ILE A 47 6.36 8.44 -6.63
CA ILE A 47 6.80 9.82 -6.52
C ILE A 47 7.77 9.91 -5.35
N GLY A 48 9.03 10.17 -5.67
CA GLY A 48 10.11 10.24 -4.71
C GLY A 48 11.24 11.17 -5.16
N ALA A 49 12.05 11.55 -4.18
CA ALA A 49 13.22 12.38 -4.31
C ALA A 49 14.29 11.90 -3.32
N ILE A 50 15.50 12.42 -3.47
CA ILE A 50 16.63 12.14 -2.57
C ILE A 50 17.17 13.47 -2.06
N SER A 51 17.52 13.54 -0.76
CA SER A 51 18.17 14.72 -0.21
C SER A 51 19.62 14.86 -0.71
N ASN A 52 20.03 16.09 -1.04
CA ASN A 52 21.37 16.38 -1.52
C ASN A 52 22.40 16.50 -0.37
N ALA A 53 23.66 16.82 -0.70
CA ALA A 53 24.74 16.99 0.27
C ALA A 53 24.51 18.08 1.33
N GLN A 54 23.59 19.02 1.08
CA GLN A 54 23.16 20.05 2.04
C GLN A 54 21.90 19.64 2.81
N GLY A 55 21.43 18.40 2.64
CA GLY A 55 20.22 17.87 3.26
C GLY A 55 18.93 18.39 2.64
N ASN A 56 19.02 19.17 1.57
CA ASN A 56 17.86 19.75 0.91
C ASN A 56 17.19 18.72 0.00
N PHE A 57 15.87 18.68 0.02
CA PHE A 57 15.07 17.91 -0.92
C PHE A 57 13.98 18.78 -1.56
N THR A 58 13.56 18.38 -2.75
CA THR A 58 12.41 18.96 -3.45
C THR A 58 11.66 17.82 -4.09
N ILE A 59 10.36 17.73 -3.79
CA ILE A 59 9.47 16.70 -4.32
C ILE A 59 8.20 17.37 -4.83
N THR A 60 7.76 16.96 -6.01
CA THR A 60 6.56 17.50 -6.65
C THR A 60 5.51 16.41 -6.70
N ARG A 61 4.26 16.78 -6.44
CA ARG A 61 3.13 15.87 -6.52
C ARG A 61 1.91 16.53 -7.13
N ASP A 62 0.97 15.70 -7.54
CA ASP A 62 -0.40 16.13 -7.78
C ASP A 62 -1.08 16.40 -6.44
N ASN A 63 -1.78 17.54 -6.31
CA ASN A 63 -2.55 17.92 -5.13
C ASN A 63 -3.60 16.88 -4.73
N ASN A 64 -4.08 16.09 -5.70
CA ASN A 64 -5.05 15.04 -5.45
C ASN A 64 -4.46 13.93 -4.58
N ILE A 65 -3.15 13.68 -4.60
CA ILE A 65 -2.51 12.61 -3.82
C ILE A 65 -2.64 12.90 -2.32
N GLN A 66 -3.43 12.11 -1.59
CA GLN A 66 -3.70 12.32 -0.16
C GLN A 66 -2.97 11.37 0.79
N THR A 67 -1.83 10.82 0.36
CA THR A 67 -0.98 9.97 1.21
C THR A 67 0.14 10.76 1.88
N GLU A 68 0.61 10.24 3.01
CA GLU A 68 1.72 10.76 3.79
C GLU A 68 3.05 10.82 3.02
N LEU A 69 3.88 11.80 3.39
CA LEU A 69 5.26 11.92 2.95
C LEU A 69 6.16 11.15 3.93
N ILE A 70 6.95 10.24 3.40
CA ILE A 70 7.89 9.42 4.16
C ILE A 70 9.31 9.91 3.94
N ILE A 71 10.05 10.11 5.01
CA ILE A 71 11.48 10.42 4.99
C ILE A 71 12.21 9.28 5.71
N SER A 72 13.04 8.54 4.98
CA SER A 72 13.74 7.36 5.49
C SER A 72 15.22 7.40 5.11
N VAL A 73 16.07 7.14 6.09
CA VAL A 73 17.53 7.11 5.94
C VAL A 73 18.13 6.17 6.98
N LEU A 74 19.17 5.43 6.59
CA LEU A 74 19.80 4.44 7.46
C LEU A 74 20.32 5.08 8.76
N GLY A 75 20.00 4.47 9.89
CA GLY A 75 20.45 4.92 11.23
C GLY A 75 19.54 5.97 11.88
N PHE A 76 18.41 6.30 11.26
CA PHE A 76 17.41 7.22 11.80
C PHE A 76 16.01 6.59 11.79
N GLU A 77 15.17 7.04 12.71
CA GLU A 77 13.75 6.71 12.73
C GLU A 77 13.06 7.29 11.49
N THR A 78 12.25 6.49 10.81
CA THR A 78 11.45 6.95 9.66
C THR A 78 10.49 8.06 10.12
N LEU A 79 10.58 9.22 9.47
CA LEU A 79 9.68 10.35 9.73
C LEU A 79 8.50 10.28 8.77
N ILE A 80 7.30 10.26 9.32
CA ILE A 80 6.03 10.20 8.59
C ILE A 80 5.32 11.54 8.75
N ILE A 81 5.10 12.25 7.66
CA ILE A 81 4.40 13.54 7.65
C ILE A 81 3.02 13.33 7.02
N PRO A 82 1.93 13.48 7.78
CA PRO A 82 0.58 13.39 7.26
C PRO A 82 0.34 14.35 6.09
N HIS A 83 -0.48 13.92 5.13
CA HIS A 83 -0.81 14.71 3.94
C HIS A 83 -1.29 16.14 4.24
N ASN A 84 -2.09 16.31 5.29
CA ASN A 84 -2.65 17.61 5.69
C ASN A 84 -1.65 18.54 6.40
N GLN A 85 -0.41 18.10 6.59
CA GLN A 85 0.70 18.89 7.14
C GLN A 85 1.75 19.22 6.07
N LEU A 86 1.43 18.96 4.80
CA LEU A 86 2.33 19.24 3.69
C LEU A 86 2.23 20.71 3.27
N GLY A 87 3.39 21.36 3.22
CA GLY A 87 3.59 22.75 2.85
C GLY A 87 5.09 23.04 2.77
N SER A 88 5.52 24.26 3.12
CA SER A 88 6.96 24.50 3.35
C SER A 88 7.36 23.87 4.68
N LEU A 89 8.06 22.73 4.62
CA LEU A 89 8.42 21.93 5.79
C LEU A 89 9.59 22.54 6.58
N GLY A 90 10.33 23.48 5.98
CA GLY A 90 11.49 24.11 6.59
C GLY A 90 12.58 23.09 6.97
N THR A 91 13.17 23.24 8.14
CA THR A 91 14.16 22.30 8.68
C THR A 91 13.49 21.20 9.49
N LEU A 92 13.74 19.95 9.13
CA LEU A 92 13.28 18.76 9.82
C LEU A 92 14.46 18.06 10.50
N TYR A 93 14.26 17.65 11.76
CA TYR A 93 15.28 16.95 12.53
C TYR A 93 14.94 15.46 12.63
N LEU A 94 15.86 14.60 12.18
CA LEU A 94 15.66 13.16 12.27
C LEU A 94 16.28 12.60 13.55
N LYS A 95 15.50 11.80 14.27
CA LYS A 95 15.96 11.12 15.48
C LYS A 95 16.78 9.88 15.09
N LYS A 96 17.96 9.72 15.68
CA LYS A 96 18.76 8.51 15.48
C LYS A 96 18.01 7.29 15.99
N SER A 97 18.00 6.21 15.22
CA SER A 97 17.49 4.93 15.69
C SER A 97 18.34 4.47 16.87
N ILE A 98 17.70 4.21 17.99
CA ILE A 98 18.36 3.54 19.11
C ILE A 98 18.20 2.05 18.86
N ASP A 99 19.32 1.34 18.75
CA ASP A 99 19.31 -0.12 18.82
C ASP A 99 18.88 -0.50 20.24
N SER A 100 17.58 -0.64 20.49
CA SER A 100 17.13 -1.43 21.63
C SER A 100 17.60 -2.85 21.35
N LEU A 101 18.54 -3.34 22.15
CA LEU A 101 18.75 -4.78 22.28
C LEU A 101 17.38 -5.35 22.61
N ASP A 102 16.79 -6.10 21.67
CA ASP A 102 15.54 -6.81 21.91
C ASP A 102 15.72 -7.54 23.24
N GLU A 103 14.80 -7.27 24.18
CA GLU A 103 14.71 -8.10 25.38
C GLU A 103 14.65 -9.54 24.87
N VAL A 104 15.60 -10.36 25.33
CA VAL A 104 15.67 -11.77 24.94
C VAL A 104 14.42 -12.41 25.54
N ILE A 105 13.32 -12.39 24.80
CA ILE A 105 12.15 -13.18 25.11
C ILE A 105 12.65 -14.62 25.01
N LEU A 106 12.79 -15.27 26.16
CA LEU A 106 13.12 -16.68 26.30
C LEU A 106 11.95 -17.51 25.75
N ASP A 107 11.79 -17.52 24.43
CA ASP A 107 10.82 -18.34 23.73
C ASP A 107 11.54 -19.26 22.77
N ASP A 108 11.12 -20.52 22.74
CA ASP A 108 11.76 -21.55 21.93
C ASP A 108 11.41 -21.33 20.46
N ASP A 109 12.35 -20.76 19.70
CA ASP A 109 12.27 -20.67 18.24
C ASP A 109 12.60 -22.01 17.60
N THR A 110 11.58 -22.87 17.58
CA THR A 110 11.66 -24.24 17.07
C THR A 110 11.78 -24.36 15.55
N TRP A 111 11.69 -23.25 14.79
CA TRP A 111 11.67 -23.28 13.32
C TRP A 111 13.02 -22.91 12.71
N SER A 112 13.45 -23.69 11.70
CA SER A 112 14.63 -23.32 10.91
C SER A 112 14.41 -21.99 10.18
N ARG A 113 15.50 -21.26 9.90
CA ARG A 113 15.45 -19.99 9.16
C ARG A 113 14.81 -20.17 7.77
N GLU A 114 15.05 -21.30 7.11
CA GLU A 114 14.49 -21.63 5.80
C GLU A 114 12.98 -21.82 5.89
N ARG A 115 12.49 -22.51 6.92
CA ARG A 115 11.04 -22.68 7.16
C ARG A 115 10.37 -21.34 7.40
N LYS A 116 10.95 -20.51 8.27
CA LYS A 116 10.46 -19.16 8.55
C LYS A 116 10.46 -18.30 7.29
N LEU A 117 11.52 -18.34 6.47
CA LEU A 117 11.60 -17.57 5.24
C LEU A 117 10.57 -17.99 4.19
N ARG A 118 10.30 -19.30 4.06
CA ARG A 118 9.23 -19.80 3.18
C ARG A 118 7.86 -19.29 3.63
N ALA A 119 7.60 -19.33 4.94
CA ALA A 119 6.37 -18.79 5.51
C ALA A 119 6.27 -17.27 5.29
N PHE A 120 7.33 -16.52 5.60
CA PHE A 120 7.40 -15.07 5.35
C PHE A 120 7.08 -14.74 3.88
N ARG A 121 7.78 -15.37 2.93
CA ARG A 121 7.49 -15.17 1.49
C ARG A 121 6.04 -15.45 1.14
N ARG A 122 5.46 -16.55 1.65
CA ARG A 122 4.06 -16.91 1.37
C ARG A 122 3.08 -15.83 1.81
N TYR A 123 3.25 -15.25 3.00
CA TYR A 123 2.29 -14.31 3.56
C TYR A 123 2.61 -12.82 3.25
N PHE A 124 3.87 -12.50 2.98
CA PHE A 124 4.31 -11.16 2.60
C PHE A 124 4.25 -10.92 1.09
N ILE A 125 4.81 -11.82 0.28
CA ILE A 125 4.84 -11.70 -1.17
C ILE A 125 3.56 -12.25 -1.81
N GLY A 126 2.97 -13.28 -1.20
CA GLY A 126 1.70 -13.87 -1.63
C GLY A 126 1.87 -15.22 -2.32
N PRO A 127 0.82 -16.07 -2.34
CA PRO A 127 0.90 -17.43 -2.86
C PRO A 127 0.85 -17.52 -4.39
N LEU A 128 0.40 -16.48 -5.09
CA LEU A 128 0.09 -16.51 -6.53
C LEU A 128 1.27 -16.14 -7.43
N VAL A 129 2.40 -15.73 -6.87
CA VAL A 129 3.52 -15.17 -7.62
C VAL A 129 4.69 -16.14 -7.73
N SER A 130 5.19 -16.30 -8.95
CA SER A 130 6.37 -17.10 -9.23
C SER A 130 7.63 -16.48 -8.60
N ALA A 131 8.41 -17.30 -7.89
CA ALA A 131 9.71 -16.88 -7.33
C ALA A 131 10.73 -16.45 -8.40
N SER A 132 10.49 -16.78 -9.67
CA SER A 132 11.32 -16.30 -10.79
C SER A 132 11.01 -14.86 -11.20
N ASP A 133 9.77 -14.41 -10.95
CA ASP A 133 9.24 -13.11 -11.33
C ASP A 133 9.33 -12.10 -10.18
N VAL A 134 9.10 -12.54 -8.94
CA VAL A 134 9.16 -11.69 -7.74
C VAL A 134 10.26 -12.20 -6.80
N LYS A 135 11.25 -11.35 -6.53
CA LYS A 135 12.41 -11.70 -5.69
C LYS A 135 12.65 -10.64 -4.62
N ILE A 136 12.77 -11.07 -3.37
CA ILE A 136 13.36 -10.23 -2.32
C ILE A 136 14.88 -10.26 -2.51
N LEU A 137 15.50 -9.09 -2.61
CA LEU A 137 16.92 -8.94 -2.93
C LEU A 137 17.81 -9.01 -1.68
N ASN A 138 17.25 -8.71 -0.51
CA ASN A 138 17.97 -8.55 0.75
C ASN A 138 17.40 -9.42 1.88
N GLU A 139 17.08 -10.68 1.59
CA GLU A 139 16.44 -11.60 2.57
C GLU A 139 17.26 -11.86 3.84
N LYS A 140 18.58 -11.70 3.75
CA LYS A 140 19.51 -11.82 4.87
C LYS A 140 19.29 -10.74 5.93
N ASP A 141 18.73 -9.59 5.53
CA ASP A 141 18.50 -8.44 6.41
C ASP A 141 17.12 -8.53 7.11
N ILE A 142 16.33 -9.55 6.80
CA ILE A 142 15.05 -9.83 7.45
C ILE A 142 15.33 -10.66 8.69
N ARG A 143 14.92 -10.18 9.86
CA ARG A 143 14.90 -10.96 11.10
C ARG A 143 13.59 -11.71 11.17
N LEU A 144 13.66 -13.00 11.52
CA LEU A 144 12.49 -13.87 11.60
C LEU A 144 12.54 -14.65 12.91
N ARG A 145 11.46 -14.58 13.68
CA ARG A 145 11.29 -15.29 14.94
C ARG A 145 9.98 -16.05 14.94
N TYR A 146 10.02 -17.35 15.24
CA TYR A 146 8.81 -18.10 15.55
C TYR A 146 8.72 -18.29 17.06
N SER A 147 7.56 -17.98 17.62
CA SER A 147 7.23 -18.27 19.02
C SER A 147 6.41 -19.55 19.06
N ALA A 148 6.94 -20.58 19.73
CA ALA A 148 6.19 -21.80 19.96
C ALA A 148 5.09 -21.60 21.01
N THR A 149 5.29 -20.65 21.92
CA THR A 149 4.38 -20.34 23.03
C THR A 149 3.02 -19.85 22.53
N ASN A 150 3.01 -18.85 21.64
CA ASN A 150 1.78 -18.29 21.07
C ASN A 150 1.49 -18.75 19.63
N GLY A 151 2.39 -19.56 19.04
CA GLY A 151 2.22 -20.06 17.68
C GLY A 151 2.32 -18.98 16.61
N MET A 152 3.12 -17.93 16.82
CA MET A 152 3.22 -16.80 15.90
C MET A 152 4.59 -16.70 15.23
N LEU A 153 4.59 -16.37 13.94
CA LEU A 153 5.78 -15.96 13.21
C LEU A 153 5.82 -14.44 13.11
N TYR A 154 6.91 -13.86 13.59
CA TYR A 154 7.23 -12.43 13.51
C TYR A 154 8.31 -12.18 12.45
N ALA A 155 8.27 -11.00 11.84
CA ALA A 155 9.32 -10.53 10.96
C ALA A 155 9.55 -9.03 11.11
N ASP A 156 10.81 -8.62 11.04
CA ASP A 156 11.19 -7.21 11.06
C ASP A 156 12.47 -7.00 10.24
N SER A 157 12.78 -5.75 9.90
CA SER A 157 14.05 -5.41 9.25
C SER A 157 14.49 -3.99 9.61
N LYS A 158 15.81 -3.79 9.71
CA LYS A 158 16.42 -2.46 9.95
C LYS A 158 16.58 -1.64 8.66
N VAL A 159 16.32 -2.25 7.51
CA VAL A 159 16.41 -1.61 6.21
C VAL A 159 15.17 -1.96 5.39
N PRO A 160 14.72 -1.09 4.47
CA PRO A 160 13.61 -1.42 3.61
C PRO A 160 13.86 -2.73 2.84
N ILE A 161 12.86 -3.61 2.83
CA ILE A 161 12.86 -4.85 2.07
C ILE A 161 12.77 -4.50 0.59
N LYS A 162 13.80 -4.85 -0.18
CA LYS A 162 13.91 -4.55 -1.61
C LYS A 162 13.38 -5.72 -2.41
N ILE A 163 12.32 -5.50 -3.18
CA ILE A 163 11.61 -6.53 -3.94
C ILE A 163 11.66 -6.18 -5.43
N LYS A 164 12.26 -7.05 -6.23
CA LYS A 164 12.24 -6.94 -7.69
C LYS A 164 11.07 -7.73 -8.25
N ASN A 165 10.07 -7.02 -8.76
CA ASN A 165 8.92 -7.59 -9.45
C ASN A 165 9.06 -7.41 -10.97
N LYS A 166 9.54 -8.44 -11.65
CA LYS A 166 9.71 -8.42 -13.12
C LYS A 166 8.38 -8.46 -13.85
N ASN A 167 7.36 -9.11 -13.29
CA ASN A 167 6.04 -9.24 -13.90
C ASN A 167 5.36 -7.87 -14.03
N LEU A 168 5.49 -7.04 -13.00
CA LEU A 168 4.94 -5.67 -12.93
C LEU A 168 5.96 -4.58 -13.27
N GLY A 169 7.22 -4.94 -13.49
CA GLY A 169 8.26 -3.99 -13.87
C GLY A 169 8.66 -2.99 -12.78
N TYR A 170 8.50 -3.37 -11.51
CA TYR A 170 8.79 -2.51 -10.36
C TYR A 170 9.96 -3.04 -9.51
N LEU A 171 10.78 -2.12 -9.03
CA LEU A 171 11.56 -2.31 -7.81
C LEU A 171 10.74 -1.68 -6.67
N VAL A 172 10.39 -2.48 -5.67
CA VAL A 172 9.59 -2.05 -4.53
C VAL A 172 10.50 -1.98 -3.31
N SER A 173 10.46 -0.88 -2.60
CA SER A 173 11.09 -0.70 -1.29
C SER A 173 10.00 -0.70 -0.23
N TYR A 174 10.00 -1.70 0.65
CA TYR A 174 8.98 -1.85 1.68
C TYR A 174 9.61 -1.70 3.08
N ASP A 175 9.30 -0.63 3.79
CA ASP A 175 9.70 -0.43 5.18
C ASP A 175 8.69 -1.14 6.09
N LEU A 176 9.07 -2.29 6.63
CA LEU A 176 8.19 -3.19 7.37
C LEU A 176 8.08 -2.73 8.82
N MET A 177 6.88 -2.32 9.23
CA MET A 177 6.61 -1.88 10.60
C MET A 177 6.15 -3.03 11.49
N ASP A 178 5.27 -3.87 10.95
CA ASP A 178 4.79 -5.06 11.66
C ASP A 178 4.52 -6.20 10.67
N PHE A 179 4.74 -7.42 11.14
CA PHE A 179 4.44 -8.66 10.41
C PHE A 179 4.19 -9.78 11.41
N GLU A 180 3.01 -10.38 11.30
CA GLU A 180 2.60 -11.47 12.15
C GLU A 180 1.84 -12.53 11.35
N VAL A 181 2.13 -13.81 11.63
CA VAL A 181 1.32 -14.93 11.15
C VAL A 181 0.99 -15.84 12.31
N THR A 182 -0.30 -15.99 12.61
CA THR A 182 -0.81 -16.87 13.65
C THR A 182 -1.02 -18.27 13.10
N TYR A 183 -0.49 -19.27 13.79
CA TYR A 183 -0.68 -20.69 13.49
C TYR A 183 -1.50 -21.35 14.58
N GLU A 184 -2.64 -21.91 14.17
CA GLU A 184 -3.48 -22.69 15.08
C GLU A 184 -3.17 -24.18 14.92
N LYS A 185 -3.20 -24.91 16.05
CA LYS A 185 -3.10 -26.36 16.03
C LYS A 185 -4.38 -26.93 15.43
N SER A 186 -4.27 -27.51 14.23
CA SER A 186 -5.37 -28.31 13.69
C SER A 186 -5.56 -29.59 14.52
N LEU A 187 -6.80 -30.09 14.57
CA LEU A 187 -7.15 -31.40 15.16
C LEU A 187 -6.29 -32.55 14.59
N ASN A 188 -5.72 -32.38 13.39
CA ASN A 188 -4.87 -33.38 12.73
C ASN A 188 -3.35 -33.19 13.01
N GLY A 189 -2.97 -32.30 13.94
CA GLY A 189 -1.57 -32.07 14.31
C GLY A 189 -0.76 -31.20 13.34
N PHE A 190 -1.34 -30.76 12.22
CA PHE A 190 -0.72 -29.79 11.31
C PHE A 190 -1.04 -28.36 11.74
N ASN A 191 -0.01 -27.57 12.04
CA ASN A 191 -0.17 -26.14 12.28
C ASN A 191 -0.54 -25.45 10.96
N MET A 192 -1.75 -24.90 10.88
CA MET A 192 -2.21 -24.14 9.71
C MET A 192 -2.25 -22.67 10.09
N ALA A 193 -1.77 -21.80 9.19
CA ALA A 193 -1.91 -20.37 9.43
C ALA A 193 -3.40 -20.01 9.41
N SER A 194 -3.89 -19.40 10.48
CA SER A 194 -5.27 -18.92 10.57
C SER A 194 -5.38 -17.46 10.16
N LYS A 195 -4.38 -16.64 10.51
CA LYS A 195 -4.36 -15.20 10.23
C LYS A 195 -2.95 -14.75 9.83
N SER A 196 -2.89 -13.74 8.98
CA SER A 196 -1.64 -13.04 8.63
C SER A 196 -1.91 -11.54 8.53
N PHE A 197 -1.08 -10.74 9.18
CA PHE A 197 -1.12 -9.29 9.16
C PHE A 197 0.29 -8.75 8.86
N PHE A 198 0.35 -7.67 8.10
CA PHE A 198 1.56 -6.87 7.99
C PHE A 198 1.20 -5.45 7.57
N VAL A 199 2.02 -4.49 8.02
CA VAL A 199 1.86 -3.07 7.70
C VAL A 199 3.23 -2.42 7.53
N GLY A 200 3.27 -1.38 6.72
CA GLY A 200 4.50 -0.66 6.44
C GLY A 200 4.29 0.44 5.41
N THR A 201 5.39 1.11 5.07
CA THR A 201 5.41 2.10 4.00
C THR A 201 6.11 1.52 2.78
N VAL A 202 5.71 1.98 1.61
CA VAL A 202 6.11 1.39 0.34
C VAL A 202 6.41 2.46 -0.70
N PHE A 203 7.52 2.26 -1.41
CA PHE A 203 7.93 3.09 -2.54
C PHE A 203 8.15 2.23 -3.78
N PHE A 204 7.69 2.72 -4.94
CA PHE A 204 7.81 2.02 -6.21
C PHE A 204 8.75 2.75 -7.16
N GLU A 205 9.64 2.01 -7.79
CA GLU A 205 10.51 2.50 -8.86
C GLU A 205 10.27 1.66 -10.10
N ASN A 206 10.13 2.30 -11.27
CA ASN A 206 10.08 1.55 -12.52
C ASN A 206 11.48 0.96 -12.82
N ILE A 207 11.55 -0.34 -13.10
CA ILE A 207 12.84 -0.99 -13.47
C ILE A 207 13.38 -0.43 -14.79
N LYS A 208 12.50 0.03 -15.67
CA LYS A 208 12.83 0.65 -16.96
C LYS A 208 12.10 1.97 -17.09
N GLU A 209 12.75 2.96 -17.67
CA GLU A 209 12.13 4.26 -17.98
C GLU A 209 10.85 4.09 -18.81
N LYS A 210 10.92 3.28 -19.87
CA LYS A 210 9.75 2.95 -20.71
C LYS A 210 9.12 1.63 -20.30
N THR A 211 7.90 1.70 -19.77
CA THR A 211 7.09 0.52 -19.46
C THR A 211 6.66 -0.19 -20.76
N SER A 212 6.91 -1.50 -20.84
CA SER A 212 6.52 -2.30 -22.01
C SER A 212 5.02 -2.58 -22.02
N ARG A 213 4.43 -2.79 -23.22
CA ARG A 213 3.02 -3.20 -23.36
C ARG A 213 2.68 -4.47 -22.57
N LYS A 214 3.61 -5.43 -22.49
CA LYS A 214 3.42 -6.66 -21.68
C LYS A 214 3.29 -6.31 -20.20
N ILE A 215 4.17 -5.46 -19.68
CA ILE A 215 4.12 -5.03 -18.27
C ILE A 215 2.83 -4.26 -18.00
N LEU A 216 2.42 -3.35 -18.89
CA LEU A 216 1.16 -2.62 -18.72
C LEU A 216 -0.05 -3.57 -18.67
N LYS A 217 -0.11 -4.54 -19.59
CA LYS A 217 -1.15 -5.59 -19.57
C LYS A 217 -1.16 -6.36 -18.25
N ASN A 218 0.01 -6.73 -17.74
CA ASN A 218 0.13 -7.42 -16.45
C ASN A 218 -0.35 -6.55 -15.28
N ARG A 219 0.00 -5.25 -15.26
CA ARG A 219 -0.48 -4.31 -14.24
C ARG A 219 -2.00 -4.16 -14.28
N THR A 220 -2.60 -3.99 -15.46
CA THR A 220 -4.05 -3.95 -15.61
C THR A 220 -4.71 -5.26 -15.18
N ALA A 221 -4.10 -6.41 -15.46
CA ALA A 221 -4.62 -7.70 -15.01
C ALA A 221 -4.57 -7.84 -13.48
N GLU A 222 -3.50 -7.38 -12.81
CA GLU A 222 -3.43 -7.40 -11.35
C GLU A 222 -4.34 -6.37 -10.67
N TYR A 223 -4.54 -5.21 -11.31
CA TYR A 223 -5.45 -4.18 -10.81
C TYR A 223 -6.90 -4.68 -10.78
N ASN A 224 -7.34 -5.28 -11.88
CA ASN A 224 -8.69 -5.82 -12.00
C ASN A 224 -8.95 -6.91 -10.94
N GLY A 225 -9.98 -6.72 -10.13
CA GLY A 225 -10.33 -7.63 -9.03
C GLY A 225 -9.50 -7.44 -7.75
N SER A 226 -8.50 -6.55 -7.74
CA SER A 226 -7.75 -6.20 -6.53
C SER A 226 -8.62 -5.46 -5.50
N LEU A 227 -8.13 -5.41 -4.26
CA LEU A 227 -8.75 -4.57 -3.22
C LEU A 227 -8.77 -3.10 -3.61
N LEU A 228 -7.69 -2.59 -4.23
CA LEU A 228 -7.62 -1.20 -4.70
C LEU A 228 -8.73 -0.89 -5.72
N HIS A 229 -8.93 -1.76 -6.71
CA HIS A 229 -9.99 -1.61 -7.69
C HIS A 229 -11.38 -1.68 -7.06
N PHE A 230 -11.59 -2.61 -6.14
CA PHE A 230 -12.85 -2.76 -5.42
C PHE A 230 -13.18 -1.51 -4.58
N LEU A 231 -12.23 -0.99 -3.80
CA LEU A 231 -12.46 0.18 -2.95
C LEU A 231 -12.79 1.43 -3.78
N ARG A 232 -12.15 1.61 -4.94
CA ARG A 232 -12.51 2.68 -5.88
C ARG A 232 -13.92 2.49 -6.45
N ALA A 233 -14.26 1.27 -6.87
CA ALA A 233 -15.59 0.97 -7.42
C ALA A 233 -16.69 1.10 -6.35
N LEU A 234 -16.39 0.78 -5.09
CA LEU A 234 -17.27 0.95 -3.95
C LEU A 234 -17.53 2.45 -3.70
N ARG A 235 -16.46 3.22 -3.55
CA ARG A 235 -16.48 4.67 -3.33
C ARG A 235 -17.25 5.41 -4.42
N ASP A 236 -16.96 5.11 -5.68
CA ASP A 236 -17.52 5.84 -6.84
C ASP A 236 -18.93 5.37 -7.23
N HIS A 237 -19.53 4.46 -6.46
CA HIS A 237 -20.80 3.82 -6.83
C HIS A 237 -20.77 3.14 -8.21
N LYS A 238 -19.65 2.47 -8.55
CA LYS A 238 -19.41 1.77 -9.83
C LYS A 238 -19.29 0.23 -9.75
N LEU A 239 -19.61 -0.42 -8.62
CA LEU A 239 -19.48 -1.88 -8.42
C LEU A 239 -20.04 -2.70 -9.59
N VAL A 240 -21.29 -2.44 -10.02
CA VAL A 240 -21.92 -3.18 -11.13
C VAL A 240 -21.19 -2.94 -12.46
N LYS A 241 -20.84 -1.68 -12.74
CA LYS A 241 -20.10 -1.29 -13.95
C LYS A 241 -18.73 -1.98 -14.00
N GLU A 242 -18.07 -2.06 -12.86
CA GLU A 242 -16.79 -2.75 -12.66
C GLU A 242 -16.95 -4.26 -12.37
N LYS A 243 -18.13 -4.84 -12.68
CA LYS A 243 -18.40 -6.29 -12.65
C LYS A 243 -18.29 -6.95 -11.27
N TYR A 244 -18.53 -6.20 -10.21
CA TYR A 244 -18.66 -6.73 -8.86
C TYR A 244 -20.12 -7.11 -8.56
N ARG A 245 -20.29 -8.26 -7.92
CA ARG A 245 -21.54 -8.73 -7.31
C ARG A 245 -21.31 -8.96 -5.82
N VAL A 246 -22.34 -8.73 -5.02
CA VAL A 246 -22.26 -8.77 -3.56
C VAL A 246 -23.26 -9.77 -3.01
N PHE A 247 -22.84 -10.58 -2.05
CA PHE A 247 -23.66 -11.63 -1.44
C PHE A 247 -23.58 -11.56 0.08
N LEU A 248 -24.68 -11.89 0.73
CA LEU A 248 -24.75 -12.17 2.17
C LEU A 248 -24.90 -13.68 2.34
N GLY A 249 -23.82 -14.34 2.77
CA GLY A 249 -23.71 -15.79 2.72
C GLY A 249 -23.84 -16.32 1.28
N LYS A 250 -24.94 -17.03 0.99
CA LYS A 250 -25.19 -17.66 -0.33
C LYS A 250 -26.10 -16.85 -1.26
N TYR A 251 -26.69 -15.77 -0.77
CA TYR A 251 -27.71 -15.02 -1.50
C TYR A 251 -27.13 -13.72 -2.04
N GLU A 252 -27.32 -13.50 -3.35
CA GLU A 252 -26.97 -12.22 -3.97
C GLU A 252 -27.88 -11.13 -3.40
N THR A 253 -27.28 -9.99 -3.08
CA THR A 253 -27.98 -8.82 -2.57
C THR A 253 -27.75 -7.62 -3.50
N ALA A 254 -28.52 -6.55 -3.31
CA ALA A 254 -28.25 -5.31 -4.01
C ALA A 254 -26.81 -4.84 -3.69
N PRO A 255 -25.99 -4.45 -4.69
CA PRO A 255 -24.56 -4.26 -4.53
C PRO A 255 -24.14 -3.30 -3.41
N TYR A 256 -24.99 -2.34 -3.07
CA TYR A 256 -24.73 -1.33 -2.04
C TYR A 256 -25.47 -1.56 -0.72
N ALA A 257 -26.39 -2.54 -0.66
CA ALA A 257 -27.19 -2.78 0.53
C ALA A 257 -26.40 -3.00 1.83
N PRO A 258 -25.25 -3.73 1.83
CA PRO A 258 -24.50 -3.95 3.06
C PRO A 258 -23.51 -2.84 3.40
N PHE A 259 -23.52 -1.71 2.66
CA PHE A 259 -22.58 -0.62 2.85
C PHE A 259 -23.31 0.70 3.14
N LYS A 260 -22.95 1.35 4.25
CA LYS A 260 -23.23 2.76 4.46
C LYS A 260 -22.04 3.57 3.97
N ILE A 261 -22.25 4.42 2.98
CA ILE A 261 -21.19 5.23 2.36
C ILE A 261 -21.56 6.72 2.54
N ILE A 262 -20.71 7.48 3.22
CA ILE A 262 -20.93 8.90 3.53
C ILE A 262 -19.78 9.71 2.92
N PRO A 263 -20.04 10.60 1.93
CA PRO A 263 -19.04 11.51 1.43
C PRO A 263 -18.51 12.45 2.52
N THR A 264 -17.20 12.71 2.50
CA THR A 264 -16.50 13.63 3.40
C THR A 264 -15.57 14.55 2.59
N ASP A 265 -14.94 15.52 3.25
CA ASP A 265 -13.89 16.35 2.68
C ASP A 265 -12.63 15.55 2.26
N LYS A 266 -12.44 14.37 2.85
CA LYS A 266 -11.26 13.50 2.68
C LYS A 266 -11.53 12.22 1.89
N GLY A 267 -12.72 12.09 1.29
CA GLY A 267 -13.11 10.89 0.57
C GLY A 267 -14.50 10.40 0.97
N HIS A 268 -14.63 9.10 1.25
CA HIS A 268 -15.91 8.51 1.68
C HIS A 268 -15.69 7.63 2.91
N GLU A 269 -16.42 7.91 3.98
CA GLU A 269 -16.49 7.02 5.13
C GLU A 269 -17.41 5.85 4.80
N VAL A 270 -16.94 4.64 5.07
CA VAL A 270 -17.65 3.39 4.82
C VAL A 270 -17.85 2.65 6.13
N THR A 271 -19.08 2.20 6.37
CA THR A 271 -19.42 1.26 7.44
C THR A 271 -20.07 0.03 6.82
N LEU A 272 -19.59 -1.16 7.20
CA LEU A 272 -20.25 -2.41 6.84
C LEU A 272 -21.46 -2.59 7.75
N LEU A 273 -22.62 -2.82 7.16
CA LEU A 273 -23.89 -2.99 7.87
C LEU A 273 -24.19 -4.46 8.19
N GLU A 274 -23.43 -5.38 7.59
CA GLU A 274 -23.63 -6.81 7.66
C GLU A 274 -22.28 -7.51 7.84
N GLU A 275 -22.31 -8.69 8.45
CA GLU A 275 -21.15 -9.59 8.55
C GLU A 275 -21.09 -10.54 7.33
N ASP A 276 -19.96 -11.23 7.15
CA ASP A 276 -19.79 -12.27 6.12
C ASP A 276 -20.05 -11.84 4.66
N ILE A 277 -19.79 -10.57 4.33
CA ILE A 277 -19.96 -10.04 2.97
C ILE A 277 -19.04 -10.78 1.99
N GLN A 278 -19.62 -11.44 0.98
CA GLN A 278 -18.88 -12.05 -0.12
C GLN A 278 -18.93 -11.17 -1.36
N ILE A 279 -17.78 -10.99 -1.99
CA ILE A 279 -17.58 -10.21 -3.20
C ILE A 279 -17.17 -11.16 -4.32
N LEU A 280 -17.90 -11.12 -5.43
CA LEU A 280 -17.57 -11.87 -6.64
C LEU A 280 -17.20 -10.88 -7.75
N TYR A 281 -15.95 -10.92 -8.20
CA TYR A 281 -15.48 -10.13 -9.33
C TYR A 281 -15.50 -10.96 -10.62
N ASN A 282 -16.10 -10.41 -11.68
CA ASN A 282 -16.09 -10.96 -13.03
C ASN A 282 -16.48 -12.46 -13.10
N GLN A 283 -17.40 -12.88 -12.22
CA GLN A 283 -17.94 -14.25 -12.12
C GLN A 283 -16.95 -15.36 -11.74
N ASP A 284 -15.73 -15.02 -11.34
CA ASP A 284 -14.66 -16.00 -11.10
C ASP A 284 -14.03 -15.81 -9.72
N GLU A 285 -13.57 -14.59 -9.45
CA GLU A 285 -12.77 -14.32 -8.25
C GLU A 285 -13.65 -14.01 -7.05
N GLN A 286 -13.65 -14.91 -6.07
CA GLN A 286 -14.36 -14.75 -4.81
C GLN A 286 -13.45 -14.18 -3.73
N SER A 287 -13.95 -13.18 -3.01
CA SER A 287 -13.30 -12.59 -1.84
C SER A 287 -14.31 -12.40 -0.71
N LYS A 288 -13.81 -12.45 0.52
CA LYS A 288 -14.57 -12.07 1.72
C LYS A 288 -14.15 -10.68 2.14
N LEU A 289 -15.08 -9.87 2.65
CA LEU A 289 -14.81 -8.56 3.22
C LEU A 289 -15.35 -8.51 4.65
N GLU A 290 -14.52 -8.05 5.58
CA GLU A 290 -14.87 -7.83 6.98
C GLU A 290 -14.23 -6.53 7.45
N ALA A 291 -14.87 -5.85 8.40
CA ALA A 291 -14.29 -4.69 9.05
C ALA A 291 -14.67 -4.65 10.53
N THR A 292 -13.74 -4.22 11.38
CA THR A 292 -13.95 -4.10 12.84
C THR A 292 -14.43 -2.71 13.26
N ALA A 293 -14.32 -1.71 12.36
CA ALA A 293 -14.77 -0.35 12.56
C ALA A 293 -15.04 0.33 11.19
N PRO A 294 -15.70 1.51 11.18
CA PRO A 294 -15.76 2.33 9.98
C PRO A 294 -14.36 2.71 9.48
N PHE A 295 -14.23 2.89 8.16
CA PHE A 295 -12.97 3.29 7.52
C PHE A 295 -13.22 4.33 6.43
N LEU A 296 -12.25 5.19 6.20
CA LEU A 296 -12.25 6.15 5.11
C LEU A 296 -11.66 5.51 3.85
N ILE A 297 -12.23 5.77 2.68
CA ILE A 297 -11.62 5.54 1.37
C ILE A 297 -11.32 6.90 0.73
N ASP A 298 -10.05 7.18 0.46
CA ASP A 298 -9.62 8.44 -0.16
C ASP A 298 -9.87 8.47 -1.69
N SER A 299 -9.49 9.56 -2.34
CA SER A 299 -9.60 9.74 -3.80
C SER A 299 -8.72 8.78 -4.62
N PHE A 300 -7.77 8.09 -3.99
CA PHE A 300 -6.86 7.14 -4.62
C PHE A 300 -7.28 5.68 -4.39
N GLY A 301 -8.28 5.44 -3.54
CA GLY A 301 -8.73 4.10 -3.15
C GLY A 301 -7.89 3.50 -2.01
N ASN A 302 -7.07 4.32 -1.34
CA ASN A 302 -6.43 3.93 -0.10
C ASN A 302 -7.47 3.95 1.03
N HIS A 303 -7.31 3.08 2.02
CA HIS A 303 -8.18 3.07 3.19
C HIS A 303 -7.42 3.37 4.47
N SER A 304 -8.13 3.95 5.44
CA SER A 304 -7.61 4.23 6.78
C SER A 304 -8.72 4.15 7.83
N PRO A 305 -8.47 3.61 9.03
CA PRO A 305 -7.23 2.96 9.45
C PRO A 305 -6.92 1.67 8.67
N VAL A 306 -5.66 1.26 8.61
CA VAL A 306 -5.23 0.08 7.80
C VAL A 306 -5.50 -1.26 8.49
N ASP A 307 -5.69 -1.23 9.81
CA ASP A 307 -5.88 -2.39 10.68
C ASP A 307 -7.35 -2.75 10.89
N VAL A 308 -8.30 -1.98 10.34
CA VAL A 308 -9.74 -2.23 10.53
C VAL A 308 -10.38 -3.02 9.40
N LEU A 309 -9.76 -3.11 8.23
CA LEU A 309 -10.32 -3.76 7.04
C LEU A 309 -9.61 -5.09 6.75
N TYR A 310 -10.36 -6.17 6.68
CA TYR A 310 -9.85 -7.51 6.41
C TYR A 310 -10.47 -8.10 5.15
N THR A 311 -9.66 -8.85 4.41
CA THR A 311 -10.12 -9.57 3.23
C THR A 311 -9.76 -11.04 3.30
N GLY A 312 -10.61 -11.88 2.69
CA GLY A 312 -10.35 -13.28 2.38
C GLY A 312 -10.36 -13.53 0.86
N GLY A 313 -9.97 -14.73 0.44
CA GLY A 313 -10.05 -15.15 -0.97
C GLY A 313 -9.06 -14.43 -1.91
N ALA A 314 -9.51 -14.08 -3.11
CA ALA A 314 -8.66 -13.54 -4.17
C ALA A 314 -7.99 -12.21 -3.81
N MET A 315 -8.70 -11.27 -3.18
CA MET A 315 -8.11 -10.02 -2.69
C MET A 315 -7.03 -10.27 -1.64
N ALA A 316 -7.28 -11.20 -0.71
CA ALA A 316 -6.31 -11.54 0.34
C ALA A 316 -5.06 -12.25 -0.18
N ALA A 317 -5.18 -12.98 -1.29
CA ALA A 317 -4.07 -13.66 -1.95
C ALA A 317 -3.14 -12.68 -2.70
N ARG A 318 -3.64 -11.49 -3.09
CA ARG A 318 -2.85 -10.41 -3.71
C ARG A 318 -2.12 -9.61 -2.63
N LYS A 319 -0.96 -10.12 -2.22
CA LYS A 319 -0.05 -9.44 -1.28
C LYS A 319 0.95 -8.55 -2.03
N VAL A 320 2.14 -8.28 -1.45
CA VAL A 320 3.14 -7.35 -2.01
C VAL A 320 3.57 -7.74 -3.44
N GLY A 321 3.55 -9.03 -3.80
CA GLY A 321 3.89 -9.49 -5.14
C GLY A 321 2.91 -9.08 -6.25
N ALA A 322 1.67 -8.71 -5.88
CA ALA A 322 0.64 -8.21 -6.79
C ALA A 322 0.35 -6.72 -6.59
N MET A 323 1.09 -6.04 -5.70
CA MET A 323 0.82 -4.66 -5.33
C MET A 323 1.13 -3.70 -6.47
N LEU A 324 0.25 -2.71 -6.63
CA LEU A 324 0.39 -1.61 -7.58
C LEU A 324 0.40 -0.29 -6.80
N PRO A 325 1.11 0.74 -7.30
CA PRO A 325 1.03 2.07 -6.73
C PRO A 325 -0.42 2.58 -6.72
N LEU A 326 -0.78 3.36 -5.71
CA LEU A 326 -2.06 4.08 -5.63
C LEU A 326 -2.30 4.98 -6.84
N THR A 327 -1.26 5.39 -7.56
CA THR A 327 -1.41 6.22 -8.76
C THR A 327 -1.77 5.43 -10.03
N PHE A 328 -1.78 4.10 -9.99
CA PHE A 328 -2.09 3.27 -11.16
C PHE A 328 -3.58 3.36 -11.54
N GLU A 329 -3.90 3.51 -12.83
CA GLU A 329 -5.27 3.59 -13.39
C GLU A 329 -6.18 4.64 -12.72
N LEU A 330 -5.60 5.69 -12.15
CA LEU A 330 -6.37 6.91 -11.93
C LEU A 330 -6.51 7.60 -13.28
N ALA A 331 -7.76 7.79 -13.71
CA ALA A 331 -8.03 8.58 -14.89
C ALA A 331 -7.50 10.00 -14.65
N GLU A 332 -6.71 10.52 -15.59
CA GLU A 332 -6.63 11.96 -15.79
C GLU A 332 -8.03 12.37 -16.27
N GLU A 333 -8.89 12.80 -15.34
CA GLU A 333 -10.15 13.49 -15.67
C GLU A 333 -9.89 14.91 -16.15
#